data_AF-A0A849H0B4-F1
#
_entry.id   AF-A0A849H0B4-F1
#
_cell.length_a   1.000
_cell.length_b   1.000
_cell.length_c   1.000
_cell.angle_alpha   90.00
_cell.angle_beta   90.00
_cell.angle_gamma   90.00
#
_symmetry.space_group_name_H-M   'P 1'
#
loop_
_entity.id
_entity.type
_entity.pdbx_description
1 polymer ?
#
loop_
_entity_poly.entity_id
_entity_poly.type
_entity_poly.pdbx_seq_one_letter_code
_entity_poly.pdbx_strand_id
1 'polypeptide(L)'
;MIAAVLLGGLEPGPVLLGFAAFYVFTGLVYRLPVPVQPMKAIVAVMLVSAVPAGAMALAGVLVGAVLLVLGASGWIDRLVRLVPGSVVAGLQLGLGLMLAMIALDLMAEAPLWGGAALGVLLALIWSGWPAALVFLGLAMGAGAVFGLPGAGALAVVAPGGPDVMTIAIRDLALPQLALTLTNAVLLTSIVMKDGFGARADRVTPRRLALTSGLANLCLAPFGALP
;
A
#
# COMPACT_ATOMS: atom_id res chain seq x y z
N MET A 1 -2.45 2.85 5.78
CA MET A 1 -1.58 4.00 6.10
C MET A 1 -1.77 4.41 7.55
N ILE A 2 -2.91 5.02 7.92
CA ILE A 2 -3.16 5.49 9.31
C ILE A 2 -3.02 4.36 10.34
N ALA A 3 -3.69 3.22 10.13
CA ALA A 3 -3.56 2.06 11.02
C ALA A 3 -2.11 1.53 11.10
N ALA A 4 -1.33 1.65 10.01
CA ALA A 4 0.04 1.18 10.00
C ALA A 4 0.99 2.07 10.83
N VAL A 5 0.71 3.36 10.86
CA VAL A 5 1.44 4.33 11.69
C VAL A 5 1.02 4.20 13.15
N LEU A 6 -0.29 4.16 13.43
CA LEU A 6 -0.81 4.19 14.80
C LEU A 6 -0.68 2.85 15.54
N LEU A 7 -0.89 1.73 14.84
CA LEU A 7 -0.92 0.40 15.44
C LEU A 7 0.29 -0.44 15.04
N GLY A 8 0.85 -0.21 13.86
CA GLY A 8 2.02 -0.93 13.35
C GLY A 8 3.37 -0.37 13.83
N GLY A 9 3.38 0.76 14.53
CA GLY A 9 4.61 1.38 15.04
C GLY A 9 5.52 1.96 13.97
N LEU A 10 4.99 2.24 12.77
CA LEU A 10 5.76 2.86 11.70
C LEU A 10 5.82 4.37 11.87
N GLU A 11 7.02 4.92 11.72
CA GLU A 11 7.23 6.36 11.73
C GLU A 11 6.46 7.03 10.56
N PRO A 12 5.58 8.02 10.83
CA PRO A 12 4.79 8.67 9.79
C PRO A 12 5.66 9.41 8.76
N GLY A 13 6.81 9.95 9.18
CA GLY A 13 7.70 10.74 8.33
C GLY A 13 8.18 9.98 7.09
N PRO A 14 8.96 8.89 7.24
CA PRO A 14 9.45 8.09 6.12
C PRO A 14 8.35 7.54 5.22
N VAL A 15 7.23 7.13 5.82
CA VAL A 15 6.05 6.66 5.09
C VAL A 15 5.49 7.77 4.19
N LEU A 16 5.16 8.93 4.75
CA LEU A 16 4.55 10.03 4.00
C LEU A 16 5.52 10.60 2.95
N LEU A 17 6.81 10.74 3.29
CA LEU A 17 7.84 11.20 2.35
C LEU A 17 8.03 10.22 1.20
N GLY A 18 8.02 8.91 1.46
CA GLY A 18 8.10 7.88 0.44
C GLY A 18 6.94 7.96 -0.56
N PHE A 19 5.70 8.07 -0.06
CA PHE A 19 4.52 8.24 -0.91
C PHE A 19 4.57 9.56 -1.68
N ALA A 20 4.96 10.67 -1.04
CA ALA A 20 5.07 11.97 -1.71
C ALA A 20 6.09 11.94 -2.86
N ALA A 21 7.29 11.40 -2.61
CA ALA A 21 8.32 11.25 -3.61
C ALA A 21 7.85 10.36 -4.78
N PHE A 22 7.15 9.26 -4.47
CA PHE A 22 6.67 8.34 -5.50
C PHE A 22 5.50 8.92 -6.32
N TYR A 23 4.60 9.69 -5.71
CA TYR A 23 3.56 10.41 -6.45
C TYR A 23 4.15 11.46 -7.40
N VAL A 24 5.17 12.22 -6.96
CA VAL A 24 5.88 13.16 -7.83
C VAL A 24 6.55 12.40 -8.98
N PHE A 25 7.26 11.31 -8.68
CA PHE A 25 7.93 10.50 -9.69
C PHE A 25 6.95 9.92 -10.72
N THR A 26 5.86 9.30 -10.29
CA THR A 26 4.85 8.73 -11.20
C THR A 26 4.15 9.81 -12.02
N GLY A 27 3.88 10.98 -11.43
CA GLY A 27 3.36 12.15 -12.14
C GLY A 27 4.29 12.61 -13.27
N LEU A 28 5.61 12.64 -13.04
CA LEU A 28 6.61 13.01 -14.05
C LEU A 28 6.75 11.95 -15.15
N VAL A 29 6.73 10.67 -14.79
CA VAL A 29 6.93 9.54 -15.72
C VAL A 29 5.70 9.34 -16.61
N TYR A 30 4.50 9.27 -16.02
CA TYR A 30 3.28 8.90 -16.73
C TYR A 30 2.49 10.11 -17.23
N ARG A 31 2.70 11.31 -16.65
CA ARG A 31 1.95 12.54 -16.95
C ARG A 31 0.43 12.38 -16.81
N LEU A 32 0.02 11.46 -15.94
CA LEU A 32 -1.35 11.12 -15.60
C LEU A 32 -1.43 10.82 -14.09
N PRO A 33 -2.59 11.01 -13.44
CA PRO A 33 -2.78 10.68 -12.04
C PRO A 33 -2.88 9.16 -11.86
N VAL A 34 -1.73 8.47 -11.91
CA VAL A 34 -1.65 7.02 -11.71
C VAL A 34 -1.82 6.72 -10.22
N PRO A 35 -2.75 5.84 -9.83
CA PRO A 35 -2.93 5.48 -8.43
C PRO A 35 -1.72 4.71 -7.91
N VAL A 36 -1.12 5.20 -6.82
CA VAL A 36 -0.07 4.49 -6.08
C VAL A 36 -0.77 3.75 -4.94
N GLN A 37 -0.78 2.41 -5.02
CA GLN A 37 -1.43 1.60 -4.00
C GLN A 37 -0.44 1.19 -2.90
N PRO A 38 -0.70 1.52 -1.62
CA PRO A 38 0.07 0.95 -0.52
C PRO A 38 -0.11 -0.57 -0.47
N MET A 39 0.93 -1.31 -0.06
CA MET A 39 0.91 -2.76 0.06
C MET A 39 -0.05 -3.27 1.14
N LYS A 40 -1.30 -3.50 0.75
CA LYS A 40 -2.40 -3.88 1.64
C LYS A 40 -2.13 -5.18 2.42
N ALA A 41 -1.47 -6.18 1.81
CA ALA A 41 -1.22 -7.45 2.48
C ALA A 41 -0.20 -7.27 3.60
N ILE A 42 0.90 -6.57 3.34
CA ILE A 42 1.91 -6.26 4.36
C ILE A 42 1.29 -5.51 5.54
N VAL A 43 0.48 -4.48 5.27
CA VAL A 43 -0.20 -3.72 6.34
C VAL A 43 -1.12 -4.61 7.16
N ALA A 44 -1.92 -5.47 6.54
CA ALA A 44 -2.83 -6.33 7.31
C ALA A 44 -2.08 -7.37 8.15
N VAL A 45 -1.07 -8.03 7.59
CA VAL A 45 -0.27 -9.02 8.33
C VAL A 45 0.45 -8.35 9.51
N MET A 46 0.98 -7.14 9.31
CA MET A 46 1.57 -6.35 10.40
C MET A 46 0.57 -6.04 11.51
N LEU A 47 -0.70 -5.75 11.19
CA LEU A 47 -1.75 -5.50 12.19
C LEU A 47 -2.18 -6.75 12.95
N VAL A 48 -2.10 -7.94 12.34
CA VAL A 48 -2.54 -9.21 12.96
C VAL A 48 -1.39 -9.92 13.69
N SER A 49 -0.16 -9.81 13.19
CA SER A 49 0.94 -10.70 13.59
C SER A 49 2.20 -9.99 14.07
N ALA A 50 2.12 -8.71 14.46
CA ALA A 50 3.22 -7.93 15.03
C ALA A 50 4.56 -8.13 14.29
N VAL A 51 4.54 -7.86 12.99
CA VAL A 51 5.69 -8.10 12.11
C VAL A 51 6.81 -7.09 12.39
N PRO A 52 8.08 -7.52 12.51
CA PRO A 52 9.21 -6.60 12.65
C PRO A 52 9.36 -5.67 11.44
N ALA A 53 9.69 -4.39 11.68
CA ALA A 53 9.93 -3.42 10.60
C ALA A 53 10.99 -3.89 9.59
N GLY A 54 12.02 -4.63 10.05
CA GLY A 54 13.02 -5.24 9.18
C GLY A 54 12.46 -6.27 8.19
N ALA A 55 11.43 -7.04 8.59
CA ALA A 55 10.79 -8.00 7.70
C ALA A 55 9.97 -7.28 6.62
N MET A 56 9.34 -6.16 6.98
CA MET A 56 8.58 -5.33 6.04
C MET A 56 9.48 -4.66 5.01
N ALA A 57 10.58 -4.04 5.47
CA ALA A 57 11.56 -3.42 4.58
C ALA A 57 12.16 -4.46 3.61
N LEU A 58 12.53 -5.64 4.14
CA LEU A 58 13.06 -6.74 3.35
C LEU A 58 12.02 -7.29 2.35
N ALA A 59 10.77 -7.46 2.76
CA ALA A 59 9.69 -7.86 1.85
C ALA A 59 9.47 -6.83 0.74
N GLY A 60 9.53 -5.53 1.07
CA GLY A 60 9.47 -4.45 0.10
C GLY A 60 10.61 -4.55 -0.92
N VAL A 61 11.85 -4.71 -0.47
CA VAL A 61 13.02 -4.92 -1.33
C VAL A 61 12.86 -6.16 -2.22
N LEU A 62 12.43 -7.29 -1.66
CA LEU A 62 12.24 -8.54 -2.40
C LEU A 62 11.17 -8.40 -3.48
N VAL A 63 10.01 -7.82 -3.12
CA VAL A 63 8.94 -7.54 -4.08
C VAL A 63 9.46 -6.57 -5.16
N GLY A 64 10.20 -5.54 -4.75
CA GLY A 64 10.79 -4.56 -5.65
C GLY A 64 11.74 -5.18 -6.67
N ALA A 65 12.66 -6.03 -6.19
CA ALA A 65 13.60 -6.77 -7.01
C ALA A 65 12.89 -7.72 -7.99
N VAL A 66 11.89 -8.47 -7.52
CA VAL A 66 11.12 -9.36 -8.39
C VAL A 66 10.39 -8.56 -9.46
N LEU A 67 9.71 -7.46 -9.12
CA LEU A 67 9.01 -6.62 -10.10
C LEU A 67 9.97 -5.98 -11.12
N LEU A 68 11.16 -5.57 -10.68
CA LEU A 68 12.21 -5.07 -11.57
C LEU A 68 12.67 -6.13 -12.57
N VAL A 69 12.95 -7.35 -12.09
CA VAL A 69 13.36 -8.46 -12.96
C VAL A 69 12.24 -8.82 -13.95
N LEU A 70 11.00 -8.91 -13.49
CA LEU A 70 9.85 -9.23 -14.34
C LEU A 70 9.52 -8.12 -15.35
N GLY A 71 9.64 -6.86 -14.95
CA GLY A 71 9.45 -5.70 -15.81
C GLY A 71 10.59 -5.54 -16.83
N ALA A 72 11.84 -5.76 -16.42
CA ALA A 72 12.99 -5.67 -17.31
C ALA A 72 12.96 -6.77 -18.38
N SER A 73 12.70 -8.02 -17.96
CA SER A 73 12.60 -9.19 -18.83
C SER A 73 11.35 -9.22 -19.72
N GLY A 74 10.30 -8.47 -19.39
CA GLY A 74 9.01 -8.49 -20.11
C GLY A 74 8.14 -9.71 -19.77
N TRP A 75 8.52 -10.51 -18.77
CA TRP A 75 7.76 -11.69 -18.34
C TRP A 75 6.47 -11.33 -17.61
N ILE A 76 6.36 -10.08 -17.14
CA ILE A 76 5.18 -9.55 -16.47
C ILE A 76 3.89 -9.83 -17.27
N ASP A 77 3.92 -9.67 -18.59
CA ASP A 77 2.74 -9.81 -19.47
C ASP A 77 2.25 -11.27 -19.58
N ARG A 78 3.12 -12.23 -19.27
CA ARG A 78 2.79 -13.66 -19.21
C ARG A 78 2.35 -14.07 -17.81
N LEU A 79 3.09 -13.65 -16.78
CA LEU A 79 2.80 -13.99 -15.39
C LEU A 79 1.45 -13.47 -14.92
N VAL A 80 1.07 -12.27 -15.35
CA VAL A 80 -0.24 -11.70 -15.02
C VAL A 80 -1.40 -12.57 -15.53
N ARG A 81 -1.20 -13.35 -16.60
CA ARG A 81 -2.22 -14.29 -17.13
C ARG A 81 -2.23 -15.64 -16.39
N LEU A 82 -1.17 -15.96 -15.65
CA LEU A 82 -1.03 -17.23 -14.93
C LEU A 82 -1.69 -17.20 -13.56
N VAL A 83 -1.95 -16.03 -12.98
CA VAL A 83 -2.60 -15.91 -11.67
C VAL A 83 -4.11 -16.08 -11.83
N PRO A 84 -4.72 -17.18 -11.33
CA PRO A 84 -6.15 -17.41 -11.48
C PRO A 84 -6.94 -16.38 -10.67
N GLY A 85 -8.07 -15.91 -11.23
CA GLY A 85 -8.95 -14.97 -10.53
C GLY A 85 -9.46 -15.49 -9.18
N SER A 86 -9.61 -16.81 -9.03
CA SER A 86 -10.00 -17.46 -7.77
C SER A 86 -8.99 -17.24 -6.64
N VAL A 87 -7.68 -17.28 -6.94
CA VAL A 87 -6.61 -17.06 -5.95
C VAL A 87 -6.62 -15.61 -5.48
N VAL A 88 -6.78 -14.66 -6.41
CA VAL A 88 -6.87 -13.24 -6.08
C VAL A 88 -8.10 -12.96 -5.22
N ALA A 89 -9.26 -13.48 -5.61
CA ALA A 89 -10.50 -13.31 -4.85
C ALA A 89 -10.39 -13.90 -3.44
N GLY A 90 -9.80 -15.09 -3.30
CA GLY A 90 -9.56 -15.73 -2.00
C GLY A 90 -8.62 -14.90 -1.11
N LEU A 91 -7.49 -14.42 -1.67
CA LEU A 91 -6.56 -13.55 -0.94
C LEU A 91 -7.22 -12.24 -0.51
N GLN A 92 -7.99 -11.59 -1.40
CA GLN A 92 -8.69 -10.34 -1.09
C GLN A 92 -9.78 -10.52 -0.05
N LEU A 93 -10.56 -11.61 -0.12
CA LEU A 93 -11.56 -11.94 0.89
C LEU A 93 -10.92 -12.20 2.26
N GLY A 94 -9.88 -13.04 2.30
CA GLY A 94 -9.16 -13.33 3.55
C GLY A 94 -8.56 -12.06 4.16
N LEU A 95 -7.96 -11.20 3.34
CA LEU A 95 -7.43 -9.91 3.77
C LEU A 95 -8.53 -8.98 4.32
N GLY A 96 -9.65 -8.88 3.61
CA GLY A 96 -10.80 -8.07 4.02
C GLY A 96 -11.38 -8.53 5.35
N LEU A 97 -11.53 -9.86 5.53
CA LEU A 97 -12.01 -10.44 6.78
C LEU A 97 -11.05 -10.18 7.95
N MET A 98 -9.73 -10.31 7.75
CA MET A 98 -8.75 -9.98 8.78
C MET A 98 -8.85 -8.52 9.23
N LEU A 99 -8.93 -7.59 8.28
CA LEU A 99 -9.08 -6.16 8.59
C LEU A 99 -10.44 -5.85 9.26
N ALA A 100 -11.50 -6.55 8.86
CA ALA A 100 -12.82 -6.40 9.47
C ALA A 100 -12.81 -6.86 10.93
N MET A 101 -12.16 -7.98 11.26
CA MET A 101 -12.02 -8.45 12.64
C MET A 101 -11.27 -7.42 13.51
N ILE A 102 -10.13 -6.90 13.03
CA ILE A 102 -9.40 -5.84 13.74
C ILE A 102 -10.28 -4.60 13.96
N ALA A 103 -11.03 -4.19 12.94
CA ALA A 103 -11.92 -3.05 13.07
C ALA A 103 -13.01 -3.28 14.13
N LEU A 104 -13.59 -4.47 14.18
CA LEU A 104 -14.59 -4.84 15.19
C LEU A 104 -13.99 -4.87 16.61
N ASP A 105 -12.78 -5.41 16.77
CA ASP A 105 -12.08 -5.43 18.06
C ASP A 105 -11.81 -3.99 18.55
N LEU A 106 -11.30 -3.10 17.68
CA LEU A 106 -11.08 -1.69 18.00
C LEU A 106 -12.39 -0.95 18.33
N MET A 107 -13.49 -1.29 17.64
CA MET A 107 -14.81 -0.72 17.94
C MET A 107 -15.35 -1.23 19.28
N ALA A 108 -15.05 -2.47 19.66
CA ALA A 108 -15.45 -3.05 20.94
C ALA A 108 -14.72 -2.39 22.12
N GLU A 109 -13.45 -2.00 21.94
CA GLU A 109 -12.69 -1.25 22.94
C GLU A 109 -13.24 0.16 23.18
N ALA A 110 -13.78 0.81 22.13
CA ALA A 110 -14.29 2.18 22.19
C ALA A 110 -15.63 2.33 21.45
N PRO A 111 -16.75 1.79 21.98
CA PRO A 111 -18.01 1.64 21.25
C PRO A 111 -18.63 2.97 20.81
N LEU A 112 -18.47 4.03 21.61
CA LEU A 112 -18.93 5.37 21.24
C LEU A 112 -18.21 5.89 19.99
N TRP A 113 -16.87 5.79 19.97
CA TRP A 113 -16.05 6.26 18.86
C TRP A 113 -16.17 5.35 17.64
N GLY A 114 -16.28 4.04 17.85
CA GLY A 114 -16.56 3.06 16.80
C GLY A 114 -17.89 3.36 16.11
N GLY A 115 -18.97 3.53 16.88
CA GLY A 115 -20.29 3.87 16.35
C GLY A 115 -20.30 5.20 15.60
N ALA A 116 -19.62 6.23 16.14
CA ALA A 116 -19.47 7.51 15.46
C ALA A 116 -18.71 7.39 14.13
N ALA A 117 -17.59 6.67 14.10
CA ALA A 117 -16.81 6.44 12.89
C ALA A 117 -17.62 5.68 11.82
N LEU A 118 -18.38 4.66 12.23
CA LEU A 118 -19.27 3.92 11.33
C LEU A 118 -20.38 4.82 10.78
N GLY A 119 -20.99 5.65 11.64
CA GLY A 119 -22.01 6.61 11.23
C GLY A 119 -21.49 7.61 10.19
N VAL A 120 -20.30 8.17 10.41
CA VAL A 120 -19.63 9.07 9.45
C VAL A 120 -19.35 8.35 8.14
N LEU A 121 -18.84 7.11 8.19
CA LEU A 121 -18.57 6.32 6.99
C LEU A 121 -19.85 6.08 6.17
N LEU A 122 -20.93 5.66 6.81
CA LEU A 122 -22.22 5.42 6.15
C LEU A 122 -22.80 6.72 5.56
N ALA A 123 -22.70 7.83 6.29
CA ALA A 123 -23.14 9.14 5.81
C ALA A 123 -22.36 9.59 4.57
N LEU A 124 -21.03 9.39 4.54
CA LEU A 124 -20.20 9.70 3.38
C LEU A 124 -20.55 8.85 2.16
N ILE A 125 -20.80 7.55 2.35
CA ILE A 125 -21.23 6.64 1.29
C ILE A 125 -22.57 7.10 0.68
N TRP A 126 -23.52 7.50 1.53
CA TRP A 126 -24.86 7.94 1.09
C TRP A 126 -24.88 9.34 0.48
N SER A 127 -24.01 10.23 0.95
CA SER A 127 -23.98 11.62 0.49
C SER A 127 -23.33 11.78 -0.89
N GLY A 128 -22.51 10.82 -1.32
CA GLY A 128 -21.76 10.90 -2.59
C GLY A 128 -20.65 11.97 -2.58
N TRP A 129 -20.39 12.58 -1.42
CA TRP A 129 -19.32 13.55 -1.26
C TRP A 129 -17.96 12.87 -1.38
N PRO A 130 -16.94 13.55 -1.95
CA PRO A 130 -15.59 13.01 -2.05
C PRO A 130 -14.99 12.86 -0.65
N ALA A 131 -15.13 11.66 -0.07
CA ALA A 131 -14.68 11.35 1.29
C ALA A 131 -13.23 11.78 1.53
N ALA A 132 -12.36 11.66 0.52
CA ALA A 132 -10.98 12.11 0.57
C ALA A 132 -10.83 13.60 0.94
N LEU A 133 -11.68 14.49 0.41
CA LEU A 133 -11.63 15.93 0.73
C LEU A 133 -12.12 16.21 2.15
N VAL A 134 -13.16 15.49 2.60
CA VAL A 134 -13.66 15.61 3.97
C VAL A 134 -12.59 15.17 4.98
N PHE A 135 -11.97 14.01 4.74
CA PHE A 135 -10.88 13.52 5.57
C PHE A 135 -9.65 14.43 5.54
N LEU A 136 -9.32 15.01 4.38
CA LEU A 136 -8.23 15.98 4.27
C LEU A 136 -8.52 17.24 5.11
N GLY A 137 -9.73 17.80 5.01
CA GLY A 137 -10.13 18.95 5.79
C GLY A 137 -10.11 18.68 7.30
N LEU A 138 -10.61 17.52 7.72
CA LEU A 138 -10.54 17.08 9.12
C LEU A 138 -9.10 16.91 9.60
N ALA A 139 -8.23 16.29 8.79
CA ALA A 139 -6.82 16.10 9.13
C ALA A 139 -6.07 17.43 9.25
N MET A 140 -6.32 18.38 8.34
CA MET A 140 -5.74 19.73 8.41
C MET A 140 -6.23 20.50 9.65
N GLY A 141 -7.52 20.42 9.96
CA GLY A 141 -8.10 21.03 11.16
C GLY A 141 -7.52 20.43 12.44
N ALA A 142 -7.41 19.10 12.51
CA ALA A 142 -6.77 18.41 13.62
C ALA A 142 -5.29 18.80 13.76
N GLY A 143 -4.53 18.85 12.66
CA GLY A 143 -3.13 19.29 12.68
C GLY A 143 -2.94 20.74 13.13
N ALA A 144 -3.89 21.62 12.85
CA ALA A 144 -3.86 23.01 13.33
C ALA A 144 -4.11 23.12 14.85
N VAL A 145 -4.94 22.23 15.41
CA VAL A 145 -5.32 22.24 16.84
C VAL A 145 -4.32 21.46 17.70
N PHE A 146 -3.91 20.28 17.24
CA PHE A 146 -3.08 19.33 17.99
C PHE A 146 -1.60 19.38 17.60
N GLY A 147 -1.23 20.19 16.60
CA GLY A 147 0.10 20.24 16.04
C GLY A 147 0.33 19.21 14.93
N LEU A 148 1.32 19.50 14.08
CA LEU A 148 1.73 18.59 13.02
C LEU A 148 2.79 17.62 13.56
N PRO A 149 2.69 16.31 13.28
CA PRO A 149 3.78 15.39 13.57
C PRO A 149 5.03 15.86 12.81
N GLY A 150 6.19 15.87 13.49
CA GLY A 150 7.45 16.26 12.87
C GLY A 150 7.79 15.38 11.68
N ALA A 151 8.50 15.93 10.69
CA ALA A 151 9.09 15.13 9.62
C ALA A 151 10.20 14.26 10.25
N GLY A 152 9.84 13.05 10.67
CA GLY A 152 10.79 12.07 11.22
C GLY A 152 11.94 11.85 10.23
N ALA A 153 13.15 11.64 10.76
CA ALA A 153 14.33 11.38 9.92
C ALA A 153 14.17 10.06 9.16
N LEU A 154 14.70 10.01 7.93
CA LEU A 154 14.86 8.75 7.21
C LEU A 154 15.81 7.86 8.00
N ALA A 155 15.33 6.71 8.47
CA ALA A 155 16.13 5.74 9.18
C ALA A 155 16.34 4.52 8.28
N VAL A 156 17.59 4.08 8.17
CA VAL A 156 17.90 2.82 7.48
C VAL A 156 17.42 1.69 8.37
N VAL A 157 16.47 0.91 7.88
CA VAL A 157 15.97 -0.28 8.56
C VAL A 157 16.99 -1.39 8.36
N ALA A 158 17.61 -1.85 9.45
CA ALA A 158 18.57 -2.95 9.39
C ALA A 158 17.87 -4.25 8.97
N PRO A 159 18.44 -5.02 8.02
CA PRO A 159 17.97 -6.37 7.74
C PRO A 159 18.21 -7.21 9.00
N GLY A 160 17.14 -7.71 9.60
CA GLY A 160 17.23 -8.51 10.82
C GLY A 160 17.84 -9.90 10.59
N GLY A 161 17.75 -10.76 11.60
CA GLY A 161 18.28 -12.13 11.56
C GLY A 161 17.52 -13.11 10.64
N PRO A 162 17.88 -14.41 10.66
CA PRO A 162 17.28 -15.43 9.79
C PRO A 162 15.76 -15.55 9.87
N ASP A 163 15.17 -15.38 11.06
CA ASP A 163 13.73 -15.44 11.25
C ASP A 163 12.99 -14.33 10.50
N VAL A 164 13.62 -13.15 10.37
CA VAL A 164 13.11 -11.99 9.64
C VAL A 164 13.04 -12.28 8.14
N MET A 165 13.99 -13.05 7.60
CA MET A 165 13.99 -13.47 6.19
C MET A 165 12.83 -14.41 5.87
N THR A 166 12.59 -15.41 6.72
CA THR A 166 11.49 -16.36 6.51
C THR A 166 10.13 -15.66 6.52
N ILE A 167 9.91 -14.78 7.50
CA ILE A 167 8.67 -13.99 7.61
C ILE A 167 8.53 -13.08 6.37
N ALA A 168 9.60 -12.36 6.00
CA ALA A 168 9.59 -11.46 4.86
C ALA A 168 9.24 -12.17 3.55
N ILE A 169 9.74 -13.39 3.31
CA ILE A 169 9.46 -14.14 2.08
C ILE A 169 8.06 -14.76 2.14
N ARG A 170 7.79 -15.57 3.17
CA ARG A 170 6.62 -16.46 3.22
C ARG A 170 5.33 -15.69 3.50
N ASP A 171 5.37 -14.81 4.49
CA ASP A 171 4.17 -14.22 5.06
C ASP A 171 3.88 -12.83 4.47
N LEU A 172 4.91 -12.17 3.91
CA LEU A 172 4.77 -10.84 3.31
C LEU A 172 4.95 -10.86 1.78
N ALA A 173 6.16 -11.16 1.28
CA ALA A 173 6.50 -10.94 -0.13
C ALA A 173 5.68 -11.79 -1.10
N LEU A 174 5.48 -13.08 -0.82
CA LEU A 174 4.69 -13.98 -1.68
C LEU A 174 3.22 -13.53 -1.85
N PRO A 175 2.42 -13.37 -0.78
CA PRO A 175 1.04 -12.91 -0.93
C PRO A 175 1.00 -11.50 -1.51
N GLN A 176 1.95 -10.64 -1.17
CA GLN A 176 2.01 -9.28 -1.66
C GLN A 176 2.39 -9.21 -3.16
N LEU A 177 3.25 -10.09 -3.67
CA LEU A 177 3.58 -10.17 -5.09
C LEU A 177 2.33 -10.48 -5.92
N ALA A 178 1.55 -11.48 -5.50
CA ALA A 178 0.29 -11.82 -6.17
C ALA A 178 -0.66 -10.61 -6.19
N LEU A 179 -0.83 -9.95 -5.05
CA LEU A 179 -1.71 -8.78 -4.94
C LEU A 179 -1.20 -7.58 -5.75
N THR A 180 0.11 -7.35 -5.81
CA THR A 180 0.73 -6.22 -6.52
C THR A 180 0.63 -6.41 -8.02
N LEU A 181 0.88 -7.63 -8.52
CA LEU A 181 0.72 -7.98 -9.93
C LEU A 181 -0.73 -7.76 -10.39
N THR A 182 -1.71 -8.15 -9.57
CA THR A 182 -3.12 -7.97 -9.97
C THR A 182 -3.59 -6.53 -9.79
N ASN A 183 -3.32 -5.87 -8.66
CA ASN A 183 -3.91 -4.57 -8.36
C ASN A 183 -3.10 -3.40 -8.90
N ALA A 184 -1.81 -3.33 -8.55
CA ALA A 184 -0.96 -2.19 -8.89
C ALA A 184 -0.41 -2.25 -10.33
N VAL A 185 -0.43 -3.43 -10.95
CA VAL A 185 0.06 -3.63 -12.32
C VAL A 185 -1.11 -3.85 -13.29
N LEU A 186 -1.81 -4.99 -13.21
CA LEU A 186 -2.86 -5.32 -14.19
C LEU A 186 -4.06 -4.37 -14.09
N LEU A 187 -4.74 -4.33 -12.95
CA LEU A 187 -5.97 -3.56 -12.79
C LEU A 187 -5.71 -2.07 -12.99
N THR A 188 -4.57 -1.57 -12.48
CA THR A 188 -4.17 -0.17 -12.70
C THR A 188 -3.98 0.12 -14.18
N SER A 189 -3.35 -0.76 -14.96
CA SER A 189 -3.22 -0.55 -16.41
C SER A 189 -4.58 -0.54 -17.14
N ILE A 190 -5.52 -1.39 -16.73
CA ILE A 190 -6.87 -1.46 -17.29
C ILE A 190 -7.65 -0.18 -16.95
N VAL A 191 -7.71 0.19 -15.67
CA VAL A 191 -8.46 1.38 -15.20
C VAL A 191 -7.92 2.65 -15.83
N MET A 192 -6.60 2.77 -15.98
CA MET A 192 -6.00 3.93 -16.65
C MET A 192 -6.35 3.96 -18.14
N LYS A 193 -6.39 2.81 -18.80
CA LYS A 193 -6.78 2.71 -20.22
C LYS A 193 -8.26 3.06 -20.43
N ASP A 194 -9.14 2.56 -19.56
CA ASP A 194 -10.57 2.84 -19.62
C ASP A 194 -10.87 4.31 -19.29
N GLY A 195 -10.15 4.89 -18.32
CA GLY A 195 -10.35 6.28 -17.90
C GLY A 195 -9.72 7.35 -18.79
N PHE A 196 -8.58 7.06 -19.42
CA PHE A 196 -7.79 8.06 -20.17
C PHE A 196 -7.53 7.71 -21.64
N GLY A 197 -8.00 6.55 -22.12
CA GLY A 197 -7.89 6.12 -23.52
C GLY A 197 -6.45 6.14 -24.03
N ALA A 198 -6.24 6.72 -25.22
CA ALA A 198 -4.92 6.80 -25.86
C ALA A 198 -3.86 7.55 -25.02
N ARG A 199 -4.25 8.40 -24.06
CA ARG A 199 -3.28 9.06 -23.17
C ARG A 199 -2.60 8.07 -22.23
N ALA A 200 -3.25 6.93 -21.94
CA ALA A 200 -2.75 5.89 -21.04
C ALA A 200 -1.80 4.89 -21.71
N ASP A 201 -1.44 5.06 -22.99
CA ASP A 201 -0.50 4.17 -23.70
C ASP A 201 0.86 4.03 -22.99
N ARG A 202 1.21 5.01 -22.16
CA ARG A 202 2.41 5.02 -21.33
C ARG A 202 2.29 4.19 -20.06
N VAL A 203 1.08 3.84 -19.62
CA VAL A 203 0.79 3.14 -18.38
C VAL A 203 0.60 1.64 -18.67
N THR A 204 1.71 0.97 -18.93
CA THR A 204 1.71 -0.46 -19.27
C THR A 204 2.06 -1.32 -18.05
N PRO A 205 1.66 -2.60 -18.01
CA PRO A 205 2.05 -3.53 -16.95
C PRO A 205 3.56 -3.54 -16.71
N ARG A 206 4.35 -3.53 -17.79
CA ARG A 206 5.81 -3.45 -17.75
C ARG A 206 6.32 -2.21 -17.05
N ARG A 207 5.82 -1.03 -17.42
CA ARG A 207 6.29 0.22 -16.82
C ARG A 207 5.85 0.32 -15.37
N LEU A 208 4.62 -0.08 -15.04
CA LEU A 208 4.12 -0.12 -13.67
C LEU A 208 4.99 -1.02 -12.79
N ALA A 209 5.33 -2.22 -13.27
CA ALA A 209 6.24 -3.11 -12.56
C ALA A 209 7.63 -2.50 -12.34
N LEU A 210 8.19 -1.85 -13.36
CA LEU A 210 9.49 -1.18 -13.23
C LEU A 210 9.44 -0.02 -12.23
N THR A 211 8.45 0.86 -12.32
CA THR A 211 8.35 2.04 -11.44
C THR A 211 8.05 1.65 -10.00
N SER A 212 7.15 0.70 -9.78
CA SER A 212 6.85 0.19 -8.43
C SER A 212 8.03 -0.63 -7.88
N GLY A 213 8.73 -1.37 -8.75
CA GLY A 213 9.93 -2.11 -8.38
C GLY A 213 11.05 -1.19 -7.91
N LEU A 214 11.32 -0.12 -8.66
CA LEU A 214 12.28 0.92 -8.28
C LEU A 214 11.88 1.61 -6.98
N ALA A 215 10.61 1.99 -6.84
CA ALA A 215 10.13 2.64 -5.62
C ALA A 215 10.36 1.77 -4.38
N ASN A 216 10.00 0.49 -4.45
CA ASN A 216 10.17 -0.40 -3.31
C ASN A 216 11.63 -0.69 -3.00
N LEU A 217 12.47 -0.86 -4.02
CA LEU A 217 13.90 -1.06 -3.82
C LEU A 217 14.58 0.17 -3.20
N CYS A 218 14.16 1.38 -3.62
CA CYS A 218 14.79 2.63 -3.18
C CYS A 218 14.19 3.20 -1.89
N LEU A 219 12.94 2.88 -1.52
CA LEU A 219 12.25 3.54 -0.41
C LEU A 219 12.02 2.60 0.78
N ALA A 220 11.77 1.30 0.56
CA ALA A 220 11.52 0.35 1.64
C ALA A 220 12.68 0.24 2.66
N PRO A 221 13.97 0.28 2.25
CA PRO A 221 15.09 0.29 3.19
C PRO A 221 15.12 1.50 4.12
N PHE A 222 14.49 2.62 3.73
CA PHE A 222 14.46 3.85 4.51
C PHE A 222 13.19 3.98 5.37
N GLY A 223 12.44 2.88 5.54
CA GLY A 223 11.24 2.85 6.37
C GLY A 223 9.98 3.35 5.67
N ALA A 224 10.02 3.61 4.36
CA ALA A 224 8.80 3.83 3.61
C ALA A 224 7.97 2.54 3.57
N LEU A 225 6.65 2.69 3.64
CA LEU A 225 5.75 1.58 3.37
C LEU A 225 5.82 1.22 1.89
N PRO A 226 6.21 -0.01 1.53
CA PRO A 226 6.26 -0.43 0.15
C PRO A 226 4.85 -0.55 -0.49
#